data_AF-A0ABD0QWG1-F1
#
_entry.id   AF-A0ABD0QWG1-F1
#
_cell.length_a   1.000
_cell.length_b   1.000
_cell.length_c   1.000
_cell.angle_alpha   90.00
_cell.angle_beta   90.00
_cell.angle_gamma   90.00
#
_symmetry.space_group_name_H-M   'P 1'
#
loop_
_entity.id
_entity.type
_entity.pdbx_description
1 polymer ?
#
loop_
_entity_poly.entity_id
_entity_poly.type
_entity_poly.pdbx_seq_one_letter_code
_entity_poly.pdbx_strand_id
1 'polypeptide(L)' 'MATFQEFIQQNEDRDGIRCSWNLWPSSRLEATRLVVPVSCLYTPLKERPDLPPVQYEPVLCSRANCKAVLNPL' A
#
# COMPACT_ATOMS: atom_id res chain seq x y z
N MET A 1 0.95 3.92 -22.33
CA MET A 1 0.47 4.65 -21.13
C MET A 1 -0.34 3.65 -20.34
N ALA A 2 -0.01 3.42 -19.05
CA ALA A 2 -0.80 2.51 -18.24
C ALA A 2 -2.18 3.13 -17.95
N THR A 3 -3.24 2.37 -18.14
CA THR A 3 -4.59 2.80 -17.78
C THR A 3 -4.81 2.74 -16.27
N PHE A 4 -5.80 3.47 -15.74
CA PHE A 4 -6.17 3.35 -14.33
C PHE A 4 -6.58 1.92 -13.94
N GLN A 5 -7.19 1.18 -14.87
CA GLN A 5 -7.56 -0.21 -14.66
C GLN A 5 -6.33 -1.11 -14.50
N GLU A 6 -5.35 -0.97 -15.40
CA GLU A 6 -4.06 -1.68 -15.32
C GLU A 6 -3.32 -1.33 -14.03
N PHE A 7 -3.30 -0.05 -13.63
CA PHE A 7 -2.71 0.37 -12.37
C PHE A 7 -3.33 -0.35 -11.17
N ILE A 8 -4.67 -0.40 -11.09
CA ILE A 8 -5.37 -1.06 -9.98
C ILE A 8 -5.04 -2.56 -9.94
N GLN A 9 -5.10 -3.22 -11.10
CA GLN A 9 -4.80 -4.66 -11.20
C GLN A 9 -3.36 -4.97 -10.77
N GLN A 10 -2.39 -4.18 -11.23
CA GLN A 10 -0.98 -4.38 -10.89
C GLN A 10 -0.70 -4.20 -9.39
N ASN A 11 -1.30 -3.21 -8.73
CA ASN A 11 -1.13 -3.02 -7.29
C ASN A 11 -1.82 -4.13 -6.49
N GLU A 12 -3.01 -4.57 -6.93
CA GLU A 12 -3.69 -5.70 -6.30
C GLU A 12 -2.85 -6.97 -6.43
N ASP A 13 -2.25 -7.23 -7.60
CA ASP A 13 -1.38 -8.38 -7.86
C ASP A 13 -0.09 -8.34 -7.07
N ARG A 14 0.61 -7.20 -7.06
CA ARG A 14 1.89 -7.01 -6.36
C ARG A 14 1.76 -7.00 -4.85
N ASP A 15 0.90 -6.15 -4.32
CA ASP A 15 0.89 -5.80 -2.90
C ASP A 15 -0.32 -6.40 -2.16
N GLY A 16 -1.26 -7.02 -2.88
CA GLY A 16 -2.49 -7.56 -2.28
C GLY A 16 -3.44 -6.48 -1.76
N ILE A 17 -3.37 -5.26 -2.32
CA ILE A 17 -4.10 -4.09 -1.86
C ILE A 17 -5.02 -3.56 -2.96
N ARG A 18 -6.26 -3.26 -2.58
CA ARG A 18 -7.20 -2.49 -3.42
C ARG A 18 -7.83 -1.35 -2.63
N CYS A 19 -7.59 -0.12 -3.07
CA CYS A 19 -8.08 1.08 -2.39
C CYS A 19 -9.43 1.56 -2.94
N SER A 20 -10.27 2.14 -2.07
CA SER A 20 -11.45 2.90 -2.49
C SER A 20 -11.06 4.14 -3.31
N TRP A 21 -9.94 4.77 -2.97
CA TRP A 21 -9.34 5.92 -3.66
C TRP A 21 -7.84 5.71 -3.86
N ASN A 22 -7.37 5.74 -5.11
CA ASN A 22 -5.94 5.67 -5.47
C ASN A 22 -5.25 7.05 -5.56
N LEU A 23 -6.03 8.12 -5.42
CA LEU A 23 -5.57 9.49 -5.26
C LEU A 23 -6.26 10.06 -4.04
N TRP A 24 -5.47 10.58 -3.09
CA TRP A 24 -5.97 11.03 -1.81
C TRP A 24 -6.23 12.54 -1.79
N PRO A 25 -7.19 13.01 -0.97
CA PRO A 25 -7.41 14.44 -0.77
C PRO A 25 -6.16 15.08 -0.17
N SER A 26 -5.78 16.25 -0.69
CA SER A 26 -4.60 16.97 -0.20
C SER A 26 -4.93 17.92 0.95
N SER A 27 -6.21 18.11 1.26
CA SER A 27 -6.69 18.99 2.32
C SER A 27 -7.69 18.30 3.26
N ARG A 28 -7.75 18.79 4.50
CA ARG A 28 -8.71 18.31 5.51
C ARG A 28 -10.17 18.54 5.10
N LEU A 29 -10.44 19.64 4.39
CA LEU A 29 -11.79 19.96 3.92
C LEU A 29 -12.27 18.96 2.86
N GLU A 30 -11.42 18.63 1.89
CA GLU A 30 -11.72 17.61 0.88
C GLU A 30 -11.89 16.23 1.51
N ALA A 31 -11.02 15.86 2.47
CA ALA A 31 -11.13 14.59 3.18
C ALA A 31 -12.46 14.44 3.92
N THR A 32 -12.96 15.51 4.54
CA THR A 32 -14.24 15.52 5.26
C THR A 32 -15.46 15.38 4.32
N ARG A 33 -15.30 15.73 3.04
CA ARG A 33 -16.37 15.65 2.03
C ARG A 33 -16.44 14.29 1.32
N LEU A 34 -15.49 13.39 1.56
CA LEU A 34 -15.51 12.07 0.97
C LEU A 34 -16.69 11.26 1.54
N VAL A 35 -17.63 10.90 0.67
CA VAL A 35 -18.77 10.04 1.04
C VAL A 35 -18.31 8.61 1.33
N VAL A 36 -17.37 8.10 0.54
CA VAL A 36 -16.70 6.82 0.78
C VAL A 36 -15.35 7.10 1.44
N PRO A 37 -15.04 6.50 2.59
CA PRO A 37 -13.77 6.76 3.27
C PRO A 37 -12.57 6.24 2.47
N VAL A 38 -11.41 6.86 2.67
CA VAL A 38 -10.12 6.27 2.26
C VAL A 38 -9.94 4.97 3.03
N SER A 39 -10.02 3.86 2.31
CA SER A 39 -9.97 2.50 2.86
C SER A 39 -9.34 1.57 1.84
N CYS A 40 -8.90 0.40 2.30
CA CYS A 40 -8.38 -0.63 1.42
C CYS A 40 -8.85 -2.02 1.85
N LEU A 41 -8.97 -2.90 0.85
CA LEU A 41 -9.00 -4.34 1.05
C LEU A 41 -7.55 -4.83 0.99
N TYR A 42 -7.11 -5.52 2.05
CA TYR A 42 -5.74 -6.02 2.17
C TYR A 42 -5.75 -7.54 2.34
N THR A 43 -4.94 -8.21 1.52
CA THR A 43 -4.70 -9.66 1.58
C THR A 43 -3.26 -9.90 2.04
N PRO A 44 -3.00 -10.06 3.36
CA PRO A 44 -1.64 -10.08 3.89
C PRO A 44 -0.77 -11.21 3.37
N LEU A 45 -1.39 -12.36 3.10
CA LEU A 45 -0.73 -13.57 2.59
C LEU A 45 -1.14 -13.84 1.14
N LYS A 46 -1.21 -12.80 0.30
CA LYS A 46 -1.43 -12.99 -1.14
C LYS A 46 -0.28 -13.83 -1.70
N GLU A 47 -0.60 -14.88 -2.43
CA GLU A 47 0.39 -15.79 -2.99
C GLU A 47 1.28 -15.05 -4.01
N ARG A 48 2.59 -15.08 -3.77
CA ARG A 48 3.62 -14.45 -4.61
C ARG A 48 4.76 -15.45 -4.85
N PRO A 49 4.54 -16.44 -5.74
CA PRO A 49 5.55 -17.47 -6.02
C PRO A 49 6.80 -16.90 -6.69
N ASP A 50 6.75 -15.66 -7.17
CA ASP A 50 7.83 -14.92 -7.81
C ASP A 50 8.84 -14.33 -6.81
N LEU A 51 8.51 -14.25 -5.51
CA LEU A 51 9.37 -13.64 -4.50
C LEU A 51 10.07 -14.69 -3.62
N PRO A 52 11.41 -14.65 -3.48
CA PRO A 52 12.12 -15.53 -2.56
C PRO A 52 11.90 -15.09 -1.10
N PRO A 53 11.92 -16.04 -0.14
CA PRO A 53 11.92 -15.70 1.27
C PRO A 53 13.23 -14.99 1.65
N VAL A 54 13.10 -13.93 2.45
CA VAL A 54 14.24 -13.14 2.95
C VAL A 54 14.75 -13.78 4.25
N GLN A 55 16.03 -14.14 4.30
CA GLN A 55 16.64 -14.91 5.41
C GLN A 55 17.42 -14.03 6.40
N TYR A 56 16.93 -12.82 6.68
CA TYR A 56 17.53 -11.92 7.65
C TYR A 56 16.46 -11.12 8.39
N GLU A 57 16.83 -10.59 9.56
CA GLU A 57 15.93 -9.75 10.38
C GLU A 57 15.63 -8.41 9.70
N PRO A 58 14.38 -7.92 9.71
CA PRO A 58 14.01 -6.68 9.06
C PRO A 58 14.83 -5.49 9.61
N VAL A 59 15.37 -4.67 8.71
CA VAL A 59 16.07 -3.44 9.09
C VAL A 59 15.02 -2.42 9.51
N LEU A 60 15.12 -1.92 10.75
CA LEU A 60 14.15 -0.98 11.33
C LEU A 60 14.70 0.44 11.42
N CYS A 61 13.81 1.43 11.28
CA CYS A 61 14.12 2.81 11.63
C CYS A 61 14.58 2.92 13.09
N SER A 62 15.73 3.57 13.33
CA SER A 62 16.33 3.70 14.67
C SER A 62 15.52 4.58 15.62
N ARG A 63 14.67 5.47 15.08
CA ARG A 63 13.82 6.38 15.86
C ARG A 63 12.82 5.58 16.71
N ALA A 64 12.81 5.83 18.01
CA ALA A 64 12.08 5.04 19.01
C ALA A 64 10.56 4.95 18.75
N ASN A 65 9.94 6.03 18.27
CA ASN A 65 8.50 6.09 17.98
C ASN A 65 8.12 5.77 16.52
N CYS A 66 9.09 5.41 15.67
CA CYS A 66 8.81 5.07 14.26
C CYS A 66 8.83 3.56 14.05
N LYS A 67 10.00 2.91 14.21
CA LYS A 67 10.19 1.46 14.05
C LYS A 67 9.68 0.86 12.72
N ALA A 68 9.45 1.68 11.70
CA ALA A 68 9.07 1.20 10.37
C ALA A 68 10.18 0.32 9.76
N VAL A 69 9.77 -0.64 8.93
CA VAL A 69 10.67 -1.53 8.19
C VAL A 69 11.22 -0.78 6.96
N LEU A 70 12.50 -0.98 6.67
CA LEU A 70 13.14 -0.47 5.46
C LEU A 70 12.38 -0.95 4.21
N ASN A 71 11.99 -0.01 3.36
CA ASN A 71 11.23 -0.25 2.15
C ASN A 71 11.70 0.69 1.03
N PRO A 72 11.28 0.49 -0.24
CA PRO A 72 11.78 1.26 -1.39
C PRO A 72 11.38 2.76 -1.46
N LEU A 73 10.57 3.27 -0.53
CA LEU A 73 10.13 4.67 -0.52
C LEU A 73 11.18 5.63 0.09
#